data_AF-D6ZGS2-F1
#
_entry.id   AF-D6ZGS2-F1
#
_cell.length_a   1.000
_cell.length_b   1.000
_cell.length_c   1.000
_cell.angle_alpha   90.00
_cell.angle_beta   90.00
_cell.angle_gamma   90.00
#
_symmetry.space_group_name_H-M   'P 1'
#
loop_
_entity.id
_entity.type
_entity.pdbx_description
1 polymer ?
#
loop_
_entity_poly.entity_id
_entity_poly.type
_entity_poly.pdbx_seq_one_letter_code
_entity_poly.pdbx_strand_id
1 'polypeptide(L)'
;MIAFIDQYRDCFSVECICRVMNEHMVGGFLTPRGYRAAKTRKVCARRLRDAVLVEEIVKIFDQNYRVYGIRKIWRAMRRAGFAIGREQTGRLMRLAGICGGA
;
A
#
# COMPACT_ATOMS: atom_id res chain seq x y z
N MET A 1 0.22 -2.76 -17.30
CA MET A 1 0.92 -4.02 -17.65
C MET A 1 0.50 -5.21 -16.79
N ILE A 2 0.84 -5.29 -15.50
CA ILE A 2 0.57 -6.51 -14.70
C ILE A 2 -0.92 -6.84 -14.62
N ALA A 3 -1.78 -5.84 -14.37
CA ALA A 3 -3.24 -6.04 -14.34
C ALA A 3 -3.82 -6.52 -15.68
N PHE A 4 -3.25 -6.07 -16.81
CA PHE A 4 -3.65 -6.51 -18.15
C PHE A 4 -3.28 -7.98 -18.38
N ILE A 5 -2.06 -8.38 -17.99
CA ILE A 5 -1.63 -9.80 -18.06
C ILE A 5 -2.54 -10.65 -17.15
N ASP A 6 -2.85 -10.18 -15.94
CA ASP A 6 -3.74 -10.88 -15.01
C ASP A 6 -5.17 -11.06 -15.56
N GLN A 7 -5.65 -10.11 -16.37
CA GLN A 7 -6.98 -10.19 -16.99
C GLN A 7 -7.06 -11.25 -18.10
N TYR A 8 -5.97 -11.47 -18.83
CA TYR A 8 -5.95 -12.32 -20.03
C TYR A 8 -5.15 -13.62 -19.89
N ARG A 9 -4.49 -13.85 -18.74
CA ARG A 9 -3.66 -15.04 -18.47
C ARG A 9 -4.41 -16.38 -18.54
N ASP A 10 -5.73 -16.36 -18.40
CA ASP A 10 -6.56 -17.57 -18.46
C ASP A 10 -6.94 -17.92 -19.91
N CYS A 11 -6.88 -16.95 -20.83
CA CYS A 11 -7.13 -17.14 -22.26
C CYS A 11 -5.84 -17.29 -23.07
N PHE A 12 -4.75 -16.62 -22.66
CA PHE A 12 -3.47 -16.59 -23.37
C PHE A 12 -2.31 -16.83 -22.41
N SER A 13 -1.25 -17.50 -22.89
CA SER A 13 -0.05 -17.67 -22.09
C SER A 13 0.62 -16.34 -21.80
N VAL A 14 1.20 -16.21 -20.61
CA VAL A 14 1.93 -15.00 -20.19
C VAL A 14 3.07 -14.70 -21.16
N GLU A 15 3.72 -15.74 -21.70
CA GLU A 15 4.75 -15.67 -22.72
C GLU A 15 4.25 -15.02 -24.00
N CYS A 16 3.06 -15.42 -24.49
CA CYS A 16 2.43 -14.84 -25.68
C CYS A 16 2.09 -13.37 -25.46
N ILE A 17 1.45 -13.05 -24.33
CA ILE A 17 1.08 -11.67 -23.97
C ILE A 17 2.35 -10.79 -23.88
N CYS A 18 3.38 -11.22 -23.15
CA CYS A 18 4.63 -10.45 -23.02
C CYS A 18 5.29 -10.21 -24.38
N ARG A 19 5.30 -11.21 -25.27
CA ARG A 19 5.88 -11.10 -26.61
C ARG A 19 5.15 -10.05 -27.45
N VAL A 20 3.84 -10.18 -27.62
CA VAL A 20 3.01 -9.26 -28.43
C VAL A 20 3.09 -7.84 -27.88
N MET A 21 3.08 -7.68 -26.55
CA MET A 21 3.20 -6.36 -25.92
C MET A 21 4.57 -5.71 -26.18
N ASN A 22 5.66 -6.48 -26.17
CA ASN A 22 6.99 -5.94 -26.48
C ASN A 22 7.17 -5.61 -27.97
N GLU A 23 6.49 -6.33 -28.86
CA GLU A 23 6.55 -6.10 -30.31
C GLU A 23 5.73 -4.87 -30.75
N HIS A 24 4.58 -4.62 -30.12
CA HIS A 24 3.62 -3.61 -30.60
C HIS A 24 3.38 -2.41 -29.67
N MET A 25 3.88 -2.42 -28.44
CA MET A 25 3.60 -1.37 -27.44
C MET A 25 4.86 -0.62 -27.02
N VAL A 26 4.75 0.69 -26.80
CA VAL A 26 5.83 1.51 -26.24
C VAL A 26 6.02 1.11 -24.77
N GLY A 27 7.13 0.42 -24.47
CA GLY A 27 7.44 -0.11 -23.15
C GLY A 27 7.93 -1.56 -23.12
N GLY A 28 8.76 -1.95 -24.10
CA GLY A 28 9.22 -3.33 -24.38
C GLY A 28 10.14 -3.99 -23.35
N PHE A 29 9.95 -3.74 -22.06
CA PHE A 29 10.74 -4.29 -20.95
C PHE A 29 10.00 -5.38 -20.16
N LEU A 30 8.84 -5.82 -20.64
CA LEU A 30 8.01 -6.78 -19.92
C LEU A 30 8.48 -8.21 -20.22
N THR A 31 8.95 -8.92 -19.21
CA THR A 31 9.34 -10.34 -19.33
C THR A 31 8.42 -11.23 -18.51
N PRO A 32 8.19 -12.50 -18.91
CA PRO A 32 7.44 -13.45 -18.09
C PRO A 32 8.05 -13.64 -16.70
N ARG A 33 9.38 -13.61 -16.61
CA ARG A 33 10.12 -13.63 -15.33
C ARG A 33 9.83 -12.38 -14.50
N GLY A 34 9.82 -11.19 -15.12
CA GLY A 34 9.46 -9.93 -14.47
C GLY A 34 8.03 -9.91 -13.96
N TYR A 35 7.08 -10.42 -14.74
CA TYR A 35 5.68 -10.61 -14.30
C TYR A 35 5.59 -11.52 -13.08
N ARG A 36 6.20 -12.71 -13.13
CA ARG A 36 6.22 -13.65 -12.00
C ARG A 36 6.85 -13.02 -10.77
N ALA A 37 8.01 -12.37 -10.92
CA ALA A 37 8.70 -11.68 -9.83
C ALA A 37 7.85 -10.57 -9.19
N ALA A 38 7.10 -9.83 -10.00
CA ALA A 38 6.19 -8.80 -9.51
C ALA A 38 4.96 -9.40 -8.80
N LYS A 39 4.43 -10.52 -9.30
CA LYS A 39 3.32 -11.26 -8.67
C LYS A 39 3.72 -11.91 -7.34
N THR A 40 4.94 -12.42 -7.25
CA THR A 40 5.49 -13.04 -6.03
C THR A 40 6.13 -12.04 -5.08
N ARG A 41 6.18 -10.75 -5.44
CA ARG A 41 6.86 -9.74 -4.63
C ARG A 41 6.17 -9.61 -3.29
N LYS A 42 6.83 -10.11 -2.23
CA LYS A 42 6.34 -9.96 -0.86
C LYS A 42 6.20 -8.48 -0.54
N VAL A 43 5.13 -8.15 0.19
CA VAL A 43 4.92 -6.80 0.74
C VAL A 43 6.16 -6.41 1.54
N CYS A 44 6.72 -5.23 1.26
CA CYS A 44 7.94 -4.80 1.94
C CYS A 44 7.71 -4.70 3.46
N ALA A 45 8.72 -5.01 4.26
CA ALA A 45 8.62 -5.01 5.73
C ALA A 45 8.07 -3.68 6.29
N ARG A 46 8.41 -2.55 5.64
CA ARG A 46 7.85 -1.24 5.98
C ARG A 46 6.33 -1.17 5.78
N ARG A 47 5.81 -1.69 4.67
CA ARG A 47 4.38 -1.66 4.36
C ARG A 47 3.57 -2.60 5.26
N LEU A 48 4.16 -3.72 5.69
CA LEU A 48 3.58 -4.57 6.74
C LEU A 48 3.48 -3.81 8.08
N ARG A 49 4.57 -3.16 8.52
CA ARG A 49 4.55 -2.35 9.75
C ARG A 49 3.58 -1.18 9.66
N ASP A 50 3.54 -0.50 8.52
CA ASP A 50 2.60 0.60 8.29
C ASP A 50 1.15 0.13 8.37
N ALA A 51 0.82 -1.07 7.88
CA ALA A 51 -0.53 -1.62 7.97
C ALA A 51 -0.97 -1.82 9.43
N VAL A 52 -0.11 -2.43 10.26
CA VAL A 52 -0.37 -2.60 11.71
C VAL A 52 -0.55 -1.26 12.41
N LEU A 53 0.29 -0.27 12.09
CA LEU A 53 0.18 1.07 12.67
C LEU A 53 -1.08 1.81 12.22
N VAL A 54 -1.53 1.62 10.98
CA VAL A 54 -2.76 2.21 10.46
C VAL A 54 -3.98 1.66 11.20
N GLU A 55 -4.05 0.35 11.41
CA GLU A 55 -5.14 -0.26 12.19
C GLU A 55 -5.24 0.33 13.59
N GLU A 56 -4.10 0.51 14.26
CA GLU A 56 -4.09 1.09 15.60
C GLU A 56 -4.47 2.57 15.62
N ILE A 57 -4.02 3.33 14.63
CA ILE A 57 -4.43 4.75 14.45
C ILE A 57 -5.94 4.84 14.28
N VAL A 58 -6.56 3.96 13.48
CA VAL A 58 -8.02 3.92 13.28
C VAL A 58 -8.74 3.62 14.60
N LYS A 59 -8.30 2.62 15.35
CA LYS A 59 -8.89 2.29 16.66
C LYS A 59 -8.87 3.47 17.62
N ILE A 60 -7.72 4.12 17.77
CA ILE A 60 -7.58 5.30 18.63
C ILE A 60 -8.46 6.44 18.11
N PHE A 61 -8.54 6.64 16.80
CA PHE A 61 -9.37 7.68 16.20
C PHE A 61 -10.86 7.45 16.49
N ASP A 62 -11.35 6.22 16.33
CA ASP A 62 -12.74 5.85 16.62
C ASP A 62 -13.06 5.92 18.12
N GLN A 63 -12.15 5.47 19.00
CA GLN A 63 -12.30 5.61 20.46
C GLN A 63 -12.37 7.07 20.94
N ASN A 64 -11.83 8.00 20.15
CA ASN A 64 -11.81 9.43 20.47
C ASN A 64 -12.78 10.24 19.60
N TYR A 65 -13.92 9.62 19.26
CA TYR A 65 -15.03 10.25 18.53
C TYR A 65 -14.62 10.91 17.21
N ARG A 66 -13.54 10.42 16.57
CA ARG A 66 -13.04 10.93 15.29
C ARG A 66 -12.62 12.41 15.31
N VAL A 67 -12.37 12.98 16.48
CA VAL A 67 -11.99 14.40 16.62
C VAL A 67 -10.47 14.59 16.64
N TYR A 68 -9.71 13.51 16.78
CA TYR A 68 -8.26 13.59 16.96
C TYR A 68 -7.54 13.86 15.64
N GLY A 69 -6.97 15.06 15.52
CA GLY A 69 -5.96 15.39 14.50
C GLY A 69 -4.59 14.76 14.77
N ILE A 70 -3.65 14.98 13.83
CA ILE A 70 -2.31 14.37 13.80
C ILE A 70 -1.58 14.46 15.14
N ARG A 71 -1.59 15.63 15.78
CA ARG A 71 -0.90 15.86 17.06
C ARG A 71 -1.48 15.01 18.19
N LYS A 72 -2.81 14.88 18.26
CA LYS A 72 -3.49 14.12 19.33
C LYS A 72 -3.31 12.61 19.11
N ILE A 73 -3.44 12.14 17.86
CA ILE A 73 -3.16 10.74 17.50
C ILE A 73 -1.70 10.39 17.80
N TRP A 74 -0.74 11.21 17.39
CA TRP A 74 0.68 10.94 17.65
C TRP A 74 0.99 10.76 19.14
N ARG A 75 0.44 11.64 19.99
CA ARG A 75 0.58 11.51 21.46
C ARG A 75 -0.14 10.29 22.02
N ALA A 76 -1.30 9.92 21.47
CA ALA A 76 -2.04 8.73 21.90
C ALA A 76 -1.29 7.44 21.51
N MET A 77 -0.77 7.34 20.28
CA MET A 77 0.06 6.23 19.82
C MET A 77 1.31 6.05 20.71
N ARG A 78 1.99 7.14 21.07
CA ARG A 78 3.14 7.06 21.99
C ARG A 78 2.75 6.57 23.38
N ARG A 79 1.57 6.98 23.90
CA ARG A 79 1.04 6.48 25.18
C ARG A 79 0.66 5.00 25.13
N ALA A 80 0.21 4.53 23.97
CA ALA A 80 -0.06 3.12 23.71
C ALA A 80 1.21 2.28 23.46
N GLY A 81 2.41 2.88 23.57
CA GLY A 81 3.69 2.17 23.46
C GLY A 81 4.29 2.12 22.05
N PHE A 82 3.69 2.77 21.06
CA PHE A 82 4.21 2.75 19.69
C PHE A 82 5.29 3.81 19.47
N ALA A 83 6.45 3.38 18.98
CA ALA A 83 7.53 4.25 18.54
C ALA A 83 7.26 4.82 17.14
N ILE A 84 6.41 5.85 17.07
CA ILE A 84 6.02 6.52 15.80
C ILE A 84 6.34 8.03 15.83
N GLY A 85 6.84 8.54 14.70
CA GLY A 85 7.06 9.98 14.51
C GLY A 85 5.78 10.75 14.17
N ARG A 86 5.77 12.08 14.40
CA ARG A 86 4.64 12.95 14.07
C ARG A 86 4.32 12.94 12.56
N GLU A 87 5.33 13.15 11.72
CA GLU A 87 5.17 13.13 10.26
C GLU A 87 4.76 11.75 9.73
N GLN A 88 5.29 10.68 10.33
CA GLN A 88 4.88 9.32 10.02
C GLN A 88 3.38 9.12 10.36
N THR A 89 2.93 9.61 11.51
CA THR A 89 1.52 9.57 11.91
C THR A 89 0.64 10.30 10.88
N GLY A 90 1.03 11.51 10.48
CA GLY A 90 0.30 12.29 9.46
C GLY A 90 0.20 11.58 8.11
N ARG A 91 1.31 10.98 7.65
CA ARG A 91 1.32 10.16 6.43
C ARG A 91 0.38 8.95 6.55
N LEU A 92 0.41 8.23 7.68
CA LEU A 92 -0.44 7.06 7.90
C LEU A 92 -1.92 7.43 8.03
N MET A 93 -2.25 8.54 8.69
CA MET A 93 -3.62 9.06 8.73
C MET A 93 -4.14 9.39 7.32
N ARG A 94 -3.31 10.00 6.46
CA ARG A 94 -3.68 10.27 5.07
C ARG A 94 -3.90 8.99 4.27
N LEU A 95 -3.05 7.97 4.46
CA LEU A 95 -3.23 6.65 3.84
C LEU A 95 -4.52 5.97 4.29
N ALA A 96 -4.97 6.21 5.52
CA ALA A 96 -6.19 5.67 6.09
C ALA A 96 -7.44 6.52 5.78
N GLY A 97 -7.31 7.65 5.07
CA GLY A 97 -8.43 8.56 4.81
C GLY A 97 -8.92 9.33 6.05
N ILE A 98 -8.11 9.41 7.10
CA ILE A 98 -8.47 10.08 8.36
C ILE A 98 -8.13 11.57 8.27
N CYS A 99 -9.17 12.40 8.25
CA CYS A 99 -9.10 13.84 8.42
C CYS A 99 -9.55 14.16 9.84
N GLY A 100 -8.62 14.41 10.76
CA GLY A 100 -8.99 14.81 12.11
C GLY A 100 -9.56 16.24 12.14
N GLY A 101 -10.37 16.54 13.16
CA GLY A 101 -10.80 17.91 13.44
C GLY A 101 -9.61 18.81 13.76
N ALA A 102 -9.69 20.07 13.29
CA ALA A 102 -8.71 21.13 13.53
C ALA A 102 -8.38 21.31 15.03
#